data_AF-A0A955V345-F1
#
_entry.id   AF-A0A955V345-F1
#
_cell.length_a   1.000
_cell.length_b   1.000
_cell.length_c   1.000
_cell.angle_alpha   90.00
_cell.angle_beta   90.00
_cell.angle_gamma   90.00
#
_symmetry.space_group_name_H-M   'P 1'
#
loop_
_entity.id
_entity.type
_entity.pdbx_description
1 polymer ?
#
loop_
_entity_poly.entity_id
_entity_poly.type
_entity_poly.pdbx_seq_one_letter_code
_entity_poly.pdbx_strand_id
1 'polypeptide(L)'
;MSDDSDDRDLRADGALDDDASDDDADEPSPTPFDHPLFLPALFVAFALWFGYDGWFNPHIESVQFNRIMFGVWVVGALWFGRKGWLELREDRERAASASRGETAD
;
A
#
# COMPACT_ATOMS: atom_id res chain seq x y z
N MET A 1 -59.32 38.63 -9.02
CA MET A 1 -58.25 39.59 -9.28
C MET A 1 -57.74 40.00 -7.91
N SER A 2 -56.56 39.49 -7.56
CA SER A 2 -55.81 39.60 -6.28
C SER A 2 -56.51 38.98 -5.05
N ASP A 3 -56.02 37.89 -4.45
CA ASP A 3 -54.71 37.63 -3.80
C ASP A 3 -54.69 38.14 -2.35
N ASP A 4 -54.72 37.21 -1.39
CA ASP A 4 -54.17 37.28 -0.03
C ASP A 4 -54.51 35.92 0.64
N SER A 5 -53.62 34.93 0.76
CA SER A 5 -52.29 34.88 1.39
C SER A 5 -52.33 35.02 2.91
N ASP A 6 -53.17 34.22 3.59
CA ASP A 6 -53.12 34.08 5.05
C ASP A 6 -52.86 32.65 5.52
N ASP A 7 -52.17 32.57 6.66
CA ASP A 7 -51.81 31.41 7.47
C ASP A 7 -50.57 30.60 7.05
N ARG A 8 -49.47 31.34 6.98
CA ARG A 8 -48.25 30.89 7.65
C ARG A 8 -48.52 30.90 9.15
N ASP A 9 -48.57 29.74 9.80
CA ASP A 9 -47.91 29.56 11.09
C ASP A 9 -47.89 28.11 11.59
N LEU A 10 -46.65 27.69 11.92
CA LEU A 10 -46.33 26.84 13.06
C LEU A 10 -46.74 25.35 13.00
N ARG A 11 -45.94 24.59 12.24
CA ARG A 11 -45.36 23.36 12.81
C ARG A 11 -43.86 23.31 12.54
N ALA A 12 -43.14 23.94 13.45
CA ALA A 12 -41.81 23.48 13.81
C ALA A 12 -41.96 22.10 14.46
N ASP A 13 -41.36 21.07 13.88
CA ASP A 13 -40.93 19.88 14.62
C ASP A 13 -39.92 19.09 13.77
N GLY A 14 -38.69 19.01 14.28
CA GLY A 14 -37.59 18.19 13.80
C GLY A 14 -36.73 18.86 12.72
N ALA A 15 -35.59 19.52 12.97
CA ALA A 15 -34.63 19.30 14.06
C ALA A 15 -34.42 17.80 14.33
N LEU A 16 -34.03 17.08 13.29
CA LEU A 16 -33.12 15.95 13.40
C LEU A 16 -31.93 16.38 12.55
N ASP A 17 -30.94 16.99 13.17
CA ASP A 17 -29.83 16.29 13.84
C ASP A 17 -29.15 15.31 12.88
N ASP A 18 -27.90 15.65 12.59
CA ASP A 18 -26.82 14.70 12.35
C ASP A 18 -27.18 13.49 11.48
N ASP A 19 -27.13 13.68 10.16
CA ASP A 19 -26.43 12.66 9.37
C ASP A 19 -24.94 13.01 9.43
N ALA A 20 -24.41 12.77 10.62
CA ALA A 20 -23.01 12.82 10.92
C ALA A 20 -22.30 11.83 9.99
N SER A 21 -21.43 12.37 9.15
CA SER A 21 -20.18 11.74 8.73
C SER A 21 -20.28 10.24 8.41
N ASP A 22 -20.86 9.90 7.27
CA ASP A 22 -20.50 8.66 6.55
C ASP A 22 -19.37 8.99 5.55
N ASP A 23 -18.40 9.78 6.01
CA ASP A 23 -17.10 10.00 5.36
C ASP A 23 -16.07 9.07 6.02
N ASP A 24 -16.51 7.88 6.42
CA ASP A 24 -15.65 6.69 6.42
C ASP A 24 -15.33 6.40 4.94
N ALA A 25 -14.52 7.27 4.35
CA ALA A 25 -13.84 6.97 3.10
C ALA A 25 -13.13 5.65 3.34
N ASP A 26 -13.69 4.56 2.81
CA ASP A 26 -13.16 3.20 2.84
C ASP A 26 -11.67 3.26 2.47
N GLU A 27 -10.80 3.42 3.47
CA GLU A 27 -9.37 3.48 3.22
C GLU A 27 -9.01 2.07 2.75
N PRO A 28 -8.54 1.92 1.50
CA PRO A 28 -8.38 0.61 0.91
C PRO A 28 -7.50 -0.23 1.83
N SER A 29 -8.05 -1.34 2.32
CA SER A 29 -7.37 -2.17 3.30
C SER A 29 -5.98 -2.51 2.79
N PRO A 30 -4.91 -2.28 3.58
CA PRO A 30 -3.55 -2.44 3.10
C PRO A 30 -3.35 -3.88 2.62
N THR A 31 -3.05 -4.02 1.33
CA THR A 31 -2.81 -5.31 0.72
C THR A 31 -1.33 -5.68 0.89
N PRO A 32 -0.97 -6.98 0.84
CA PRO A 32 0.44 -7.36 0.89
C PRO A 32 1.27 -6.79 -0.28
N PHE A 33 0.63 -6.31 -1.35
CA PHE A 33 1.28 -5.65 -2.49
C PHE A 33 1.72 -4.21 -2.18
N ASP A 34 1.13 -3.59 -1.15
CA ASP A 34 1.44 -2.21 -0.74
C ASP A 34 2.70 -2.15 0.15
N HIS A 35 3.21 -3.30 0.59
CA HIS A 35 4.42 -3.34 1.41
C HIS A 35 5.68 -3.03 0.57
N PRO A 36 6.54 -2.08 0.98
CA PRO A 36 7.69 -1.64 0.18
C PRO A 36 8.72 -2.75 -0.10
N LEU A 37 8.73 -3.80 0.73
CA LEU A 37 9.58 -4.98 0.53
C LEU A 37 8.94 -6.12 -0.25
N PHE A 38 7.68 -6.01 -0.71
CA PHE A 38 7.01 -7.06 -1.48
C PHE A 38 7.78 -7.38 -2.78
N LEU A 39 8.02 -6.37 -3.61
CA LEU A 39 8.77 -6.52 -4.85
C LEU A 39 10.20 -7.04 -4.58
N PRO A 40 11.02 -6.43 -3.70
CA PRO A 40 12.32 -6.97 -3.34
C PRO A 40 12.30 -8.46 -2.94
N ALA A 41 11.36 -8.88 -2.10
CA ALA A 41 11.22 -10.27 -1.69
C ALA A 41 10.88 -11.19 -2.85
N LEU A 42 10.00 -10.76 -3.75
CA LEU A 42 9.66 -11.49 -4.97
C LEU A 42 10.88 -11.68 -5.88
N PHE A 43 11.69 -10.63 -6.05
CA PHE A 43 12.92 -10.70 -6.82
C PHE A 43 13.93 -11.68 -6.21
N VAL A 44 14.07 -11.69 -4.89
CA VAL A 44 14.94 -12.66 -4.18
C VAL A 44 14.42 -14.09 -4.37
N ALA A 45 13.12 -14.32 -4.26
CA ALA A 45 12.53 -15.65 -4.45
C ALA A 45 12.82 -16.20 -5.85
N PHE A 46 12.62 -15.38 -6.90
CA PHE A 46 12.97 -15.79 -8.27
C PHE A 46 14.47 -15.95 -8.46
N ALA A 47 15.31 -15.09 -7.88
CA ALA A 47 16.76 -15.27 -7.93
C ALA A 47 17.16 -16.63 -7.32
N LEU A 48 16.61 -17.02 -6.16
CA LEU A 48 16.89 -18.32 -5.57
C LEU A 48 16.41 -19.47 -6.47
N TRP A 49 15.24 -19.36 -7.08
CA TRP A 49 14.73 -20.36 -8.03
C TRP A 49 15.66 -20.51 -9.23
N PHE A 50 15.92 -19.42 -9.96
CA PHE A 50 16.74 -19.44 -11.17
C PHE A 50 18.19 -19.82 -10.88
N GLY A 51 18.72 -19.43 -9.71
CA GLY A 51 20.02 -19.86 -9.22
C GLY A 51 20.05 -21.35 -8.91
N TYR A 52 18.99 -21.90 -8.32
CA TYR A 52 18.90 -23.33 -8.07
C TYR A 52 18.87 -24.11 -9.39
N ASP A 53 17.95 -23.80 -10.30
CA ASP A 53 17.82 -24.52 -11.58
C ASP A 53 19.03 -24.31 -12.50
N GLY A 54 19.71 -23.16 -12.45
CA GLY A 54 20.88 -22.87 -13.28
C GLY A 54 22.15 -23.63 -12.88
N TRP A 55 22.26 -24.11 -11.63
CA TRP A 55 23.47 -24.75 -11.10
C TRP A 55 23.26 -26.16 -10.58
N PHE A 56 22.11 -26.47 -10.00
CA PHE A 56 21.84 -27.76 -9.36
C PHE A 56 20.99 -28.71 -10.21
N ASN A 57 20.43 -28.21 -11.32
CA ASN A 57 19.66 -29.03 -12.26
C ASN A 57 20.28 -28.96 -13.68
N PRO A 58 21.42 -29.64 -13.91
CA PRO A 58 22.16 -29.53 -15.16
C PRO A 58 21.49 -30.22 -16.36
N HIS A 59 20.42 -31.00 -16.13
CA HIS A 59 19.73 -31.76 -17.17
C HIS A 59 18.66 -30.96 -17.92
N ILE A 60 18.41 -29.71 -17.51
CA ILE A 60 17.43 -28.85 -18.18
C ILE A 60 18.09 -28.15 -19.38
N GLU A 61 17.43 -28.14 -20.53
CA GLU A 61 17.90 -27.42 -21.73
C GLU A 61 18.06 -25.91 -21.47
N SER A 62 17.24 -25.37 -20.56
CA SER A 62 17.22 -23.95 -20.20
C SER A 62 18.27 -23.53 -19.16
N VAL A 63 19.31 -24.33 -18.88
CA VAL A 63 20.34 -23.99 -17.88
C VAL A 63 21.01 -22.63 -18.15
N GLN A 64 21.38 -22.33 -19.41
CA GLN A 64 21.97 -21.03 -19.75
C GLN A 64 20.97 -19.89 -19.53
N PHE A 65 19.70 -20.09 -19.92
CA PHE A 65 18.65 -19.12 -19.67
C PHE A 65 18.48 -18.84 -18.17
N ASN A 66 18.45 -19.88 -17.35
CA ASN A 66 18.30 -19.75 -15.90
C ASN A 66 19.48 -19.00 -15.26
N ARG A 67 20.71 -19.19 -15.75
CA ARG A 67 21.89 -18.44 -15.28
C ARG A 67 21.84 -16.96 -15.65
N ILE A 68 21.38 -16.64 -16.86
CA ILE A 68 21.21 -15.25 -17.29
C ILE A 68 20.09 -14.58 -16.47
N MET A 69 18.94 -15.25 -16.36
CA MET A 69 17.81 -14.75 -15.57
C MET A 69 18.17 -14.59 -14.10
N PHE A 70 18.96 -15.50 -13.52
CA PHE A 70 19.51 -15.34 -12.18
C PHE A 70 20.22 -13.98 -12.02
N GLY A 71 21.10 -13.63 -12.95
CA GLY A 71 21.78 -12.32 -12.93
C GLY A 71 20.80 -11.14 -12.99
N VAL A 72 19.80 -11.20 -13.87
CA VAL A 72 18.76 -10.17 -13.98
C VAL A 72 17.98 -10.03 -12.68
N TRP A 73 17.54 -11.14 -12.08
CA TRP A 73 16.77 -11.14 -10.84
C TRP A 73 17.61 -10.66 -9.65
N VAL A 74 18.89 -11.00 -9.56
CA VAL A 74 19.80 -10.49 -8.52
C VAL A 74 19.98 -8.98 -8.64
N VAL A 75 20.21 -8.47 -9.85
CA VAL A 75 20.35 -7.02 -10.07
C VAL A 75 19.04 -6.30 -9.71
N GLY A 76 17.90 -6.85 -10.11
CA GLY A 76 16.58 -6.31 -9.74
C GLY A 76 16.36 -6.33 -8.22
N ALA A 77 16.71 -7.43 -7.54
CA ALA A 77 16.63 -7.54 -6.08
C ALA A 77 17.46 -6.46 -5.38
N LEU A 78 18.67 -6.19 -5.85
CA LEU A 78 19.53 -5.14 -5.29
C LEU A 78 18.98 -3.74 -5.55
N TRP A 79 18.51 -3.47 -6.77
CA TRP A 79 17.98 -2.17 -7.15
C TRP A 79 16.70 -1.83 -6.38
N PHE A 80 15.69 -2.69 -6.46
CA PHE A 80 14.43 -2.49 -5.77
C PHE A 80 14.58 -2.67 -4.26
N GLY A 81 15.44 -3.58 -3.81
CA GLY A 81 15.73 -3.77 -2.38
C GLY A 81 16.32 -2.52 -1.75
N ARG A 82 17.24 -1.83 -2.44
CA ARG A 82 17.74 -0.53 -1.97
C ARG A 82 16.62 0.51 -1.86
N LYS A 83 15.74 0.59 -2.86
CA LYS A 83 14.64 1.57 -2.88
C LYS A 83 13.63 1.29 -1.75
N GLY A 84 13.14 0.06 -1.65
CA GLY A 84 12.18 -0.36 -0.63
C GLY A 84 12.75 -0.28 0.78
N TRP A 85 14.05 -0.49 0.97
CA TRP A 85 14.70 -0.29 2.27
C TRP A 85 14.73 1.17 2.70
N LEU A 86 14.95 2.10 1.77
CA LEU A 86 14.93 3.54 2.05
C LEU A 86 13.51 4.00 2.40
N GLU A 87 12.52 3.59 1.62
CA GLU A 87 11.09 3.88 1.87
C GLU A 87 10.65 3.34 3.24
N LEU A 88 10.98 2.08 3.56
CA LEU A 88 10.69 1.50 4.88
C LEU A 88 11.33 2.27 6.03
N ARG A 89 12.53 2.83 5.81
CA ARG A 89 13.21 3.63 6.84
C ARG A 89 12.51 4.97 7.04
N GLU A 90 12.13 5.64 5.96
CA GLU A 90 11.39 6.91 6.01
C GLU A 90 10.04 6.73 6.74
N ASP A 91 9.30 5.66 6.44
CA ASP A 91 8.01 5.40 7.08
C ASP A 91 8.16 5.12 8.58
N ARG A 92 9.21 4.40 8.98
CA ARG A 92 9.53 4.19 10.41
C ARG A 92 9.91 5.49 11.12
N GLU A 93 10.66 6.36 10.45
CA GLU A 93 11.05 7.67 11.01
C GLU A 93 9.83 8.60 11.18
N ARG A 94 8.91 8.61 10.19
CA ARG A 94 7.64 9.36 10.29
C ARG A 94 6.76 8.84 11.42
N ALA A 95 6.58 7.52 11.51
CA ALA A 95 5.78 6.90 12.57
C ALA A 95 6.35 7.21 13.97
N ALA A 96 7.68 7.12 14.13
CA ALA A 96 8.35 7.44 15.40
C ALA A 96 8.26 8.92 15.80
N SER A 97 8.19 9.83 14.81
CA SER A 97 8.05 11.27 15.02
C SER A 97 6.61 11.63 15.42
N ALA A 98 5.61 11.01 14.76
CA ALA A 98 4.19 11.18 15.09
C ALA A 98 3.88 10.69 16.52
N SER A 99 4.35 9.49 16.88
CA SER A 99 4.14 8.95 18.23
C SER A 99 4.78 9.79 19.34
N ARG A 100 5.85 10.53 19.03
CA ARG A 100 6.52 11.41 20.01
C ARG A 100 5.77 12.71 20.24
N GLY A 101 5.16 13.27 19.20
CA GLY A 101 4.35 14.49 19.29
C GLY A 101 3.10 14.30 20.13
N GLU A 102 2.43 13.15 19.97
CA GLU A 102 1.19 12.82 20.70
C GLU A 102 1.40 12.57 22.20
N THR A 103 2.61 12.18 22.63
CA THR A 103 2.93 12.00 24.05
C THR A 103 3.36 13.28 24.78
N ALA A 104 3.50 14.40 24.06
CA ALA A 104 4.00 15.67 24.59
C ALA A 104 2.90 16.73 24.81
N ASP A 105 1.65 16.40 24.49
CA ASP A 105 0.43 17.18 24.75
C ASP A 105 -0.38 16.52 25.89
#